data_AF-A0A0T5ZXM4-F1
#
_entry.id   AF-A0A0T5ZXM4-F1
#
_cell.length_a   1.000
_cell.length_b   1.000
_cell.length_c   1.000
_cell.angle_alpha   90.00
_cell.angle_beta   90.00
_cell.angle_gamma   90.00
#
_symmetry.space_group_name_H-M   'P 1'
#
loop_
_entity.id
_entity.type
_entity.pdbx_description
1 polymer ?
#
loop_
_entity_poly.entity_id
_entity_poly.type
_entity_poly.pdbx_seq_one_letter_code
_entity_poly.pdbx_strand_id
1 'polypeptide(L)'
;MIKYEPVIGLEVHAQVKTASKMFCGCSADSFGLEPNSNTCPVCLALPGALPVPNEVAVKKTVQLAQALGCRLAEFSQFERKNYFYPDLPKGFQISQYAHPVGEMGEFEGITVRRVHLEEDTGKLIHEGGESLVDFNRSGVPLIEIVTEPEFSDPTVVTKFLKELRKHLVFMDISTADMEKGSLRLEANISLRRIGEKGLPPYKVELKNINSFAFLEKALGVEIKRQQELLEKGEEVAQETRGYNEKQGVTVSQRRKEEAFDYRYFPEPDLPPLTKSVLMAGEKSATPQEKRESYLALGVPSQYLEVLIEDRELSALFESLRSEIPTAELGNILVNERFGDPLELGKEKILSLYRAKHKIEVLSGKDLASSTEKILLDNQTAVADYVQGKENALQFLLGQLMKETGGKVAPKEALDLLKKAIHARTSA
;
A
#
# COMPACT_ATOMS: atom_id res chain seq x y z
N MET A 1 -32.22 2.92 -27.13
CA MET A 1 -30.76 2.87 -27.16
C MET A 1 -30.32 1.54 -26.58
N ILE A 2 -29.50 0.79 -27.33
CA ILE A 2 -28.87 -0.42 -26.81
C ILE A 2 -27.89 0.02 -25.73
N LYS A 3 -27.96 -0.58 -24.53
CA LYS A 3 -27.02 -0.29 -23.45
C LYS A 3 -25.96 -1.38 -23.40
N TYR A 4 -24.71 -0.97 -23.30
CA TYR A 4 -23.56 -1.85 -23.13
C TYR A 4 -23.02 -1.76 -21.71
N GLU A 5 -22.41 -2.83 -21.23
CA GLU A 5 -21.60 -2.84 -20.02
C GLU A 5 -20.17 -3.28 -20.35
N PRO A 6 -19.15 -2.65 -19.73
CA PRO A 6 -17.78 -3.05 -19.93
C PRO A 6 -17.45 -4.32 -19.14
N VAL A 7 -16.57 -5.11 -19.73
CA VAL A 7 -16.00 -6.34 -19.19
C VAL A 7 -14.50 -6.12 -19.18
N ILE A 8 -13.96 -5.81 -18.00
CA ILE A 8 -12.57 -5.40 -17.81
C ILE A 8 -11.84 -6.44 -16.95
N GLY A 9 -10.66 -6.86 -17.38
CA GLY A 9 -9.72 -7.68 -16.61
C GLY A 9 -8.33 -7.04 -16.58
N LEU A 10 -7.57 -7.32 -15.53
CA LEU A 10 -6.28 -6.67 -15.27
C LEU A 10 -5.15 -7.70 -15.30
N GLU A 11 -4.01 -7.26 -15.82
CA GLU A 11 -2.71 -7.90 -15.68
C GLU A 11 -1.77 -6.88 -15.04
N VAL A 12 -1.26 -7.23 -13.86
CA VAL A 12 -0.44 -6.34 -13.03
C VAL A 12 0.90 -6.99 -12.80
N HIS A 13 1.98 -6.32 -13.18
CA HIS A 13 3.35 -6.76 -12.90
C HIS A 13 3.97 -5.93 -11.79
N ALA A 14 4.45 -6.58 -10.74
CA ALA A 14 5.13 -5.96 -9.61
C ALA A 14 6.55 -6.51 -9.45
N GLN A 15 7.57 -5.65 -9.54
CA GLN A 15 8.95 -6.05 -9.30
C GLN A 15 9.13 -6.36 -7.81
N VAL A 16 9.70 -7.53 -7.50
CA VAL A 16 9.86 -7.97 -6.12
C VAL A 16 11.10 -7.33 -5.52
N LYS A 17 10.92 -6.62 -4.40
CA LYS A 17 12.00 -6.00 -3.65
C LYS A 17 12.89 -7.09 -3.04
N THR A 18 14.03 -7.33 -3.65
CA THR A 18 14.99 -8.38 -3.27
C THR A 18 16.41 -7.81 -3.36
N ALA A 19 17.36 -8.46 -2.69
CA ALA A 19 18.77 -8.05 -2.80
C ALA A 19 19.36 -8.51 -4.16
N SER A 20 19.07 -9.74 -4.57
CA SER A 20 19.57 -10.33 -5.81
C SER A 20 18.47 -10.55 -6.85
N LYS A 21 18.86 -10.70 -8.10
CA LYS A 21 17.97 -11.07 -9.22
C LYS A 21 17.27 -12.43 -8.99
N MET A 22 16.32 -12.76 -9.85
CA MET A 22 15.47 -13.95 -9.74
C MET A 22 16.24 -15.25 -9.91
N PHE A 23 17.19 -15.24 -10.84
CA PHE A 23 17.89 -16.46 -11.25
C PHE A 23 19.42 -16.37 -11.12
N CYS A 24 19.96 -15.29 -10.54
CA CYS A 24 21.40 -15.10 -10.33
C CYS A 24 21.71 -14.15 -9.16
N GLY A 25 22.99 -14.05 -8.78
CA GLY A 25 23.45 -13.25 -7.64
C GLY A 25 23.66 -11.75 -7.89
N CYS A 26 23.42 -11.24 -9.10
CA CYS A 26 23.50 -9.78 -9.37
C CYS A 26 22.48 -9.01 -8.53
N SER A 27 22.74 -7.72 -8.28
CA SER A 27 21.77 -6.84 -7.61
C SER A 27 20.45 -6.81 -8.37
N ALA A 28 19.32 -6.87 -7.67
CA ALA A 28 18.01 -6.60 -8.28
C ALA A 28 17.72 -5.09 -8.39
N ASP A 29 18.35 -4.26 -7.56
CA ASP A 29 18.29 -2.81 -7.73
C ASP A 29 19.29 -2.39 -8.82
N SER A 30 18.74 -1.92 -9.94
CA SER A 30 19.50 -1.49 -11.09
C SER A 30 19.17 -0.06 -11.52
N PHE A 31 18.44 0.69 -10.68
CA PHE A 31 17.99 2.03 -11.04
C PHE A 31 19.17 3.01 -11.02
N GLY A 32 19.33 3.78 -12.11
CA GLY A 32 20.37 4.81 -12.22
C GLY A 32 21.81 4.29 -12.41
N LEU A 33 21.99 2.99 -12.66
CA LEU A 33 23.31 2.42 -12.96
C LEU A 33 23.74 2.67 -14.40
N GLU A 34 25.05 2.66 -14.64
CA GLU A 34 25.63 2.67 -15.99
C GLU A 34 25.13 1.46 -16.80
N PRO A 35 24.80 1.61 -18.09
CA PRO A 35 24.27 0.52 -18.92
C PRO A 35 25.13 -0.74 -18.87
N ASN A 36 24.48 -1.90 -18.70
CA ASN A 36 25.10 -3.23 -18.65
C ASN A 36 26.16 -3.45 -17.53
N SER A 37 26.28 -2.56 -16.55
CA SER A 37 27.22 -2.70 -15.42
C SER A 37 26.77 -3.70 -14.33
N ASN A 38 25.47 -4.02 -14.26
CA ASN A 38 24.88 -4.95 -13.30
C ASN A 38 24.44 -6.25 -13.98
N THR A 39 25.41 -6.97 -14.53
CA THR A 39 25.18 -8.16 -15.35
C THR A 39 26.13 -9.31 -14.97
N CYS A 40 25.77 -10.53 -15.36
CA CYS A 40 26.59 -11.74 -15.19
C CYS A 40 26.28 -12.74 -16.30
N PRO A 41 27.03 -13.85 -16.42
CA PRO A 41 26.80 -14.87 -17.45
C PRO A 41 25.36 -15.40 -17.51
N VAL A 42 24.68 -15.54 -16.37
CA VAL A 42 23.30 -16.05 -16.33
C VAL A 42 22.30 -15.06 -16.91
N CYS A 43 22.30 -13.81 -16.44
CA CYS A 43 21.33 -12.83 -16.93
C CYS A 43 21.68 -12.26 -18.31
N LEU A 44 22.91 -12.48 -18.81
CA LEU A 44 23.30 -12.24 -20.20
C LEU A 44 23.07 -13.44 -21.12
N ALA A 45 22.57 -14.57 -20.59
CA ALA A 45 22.37 -15.81 -21.34
C ALA A 45 23.64 -16.33 -22.04
N LEU A 46 24.80 -16.21 -21.39
CA LEU A 46 26.05 -16.75 -21.94
C LEU A 46 26.00 -18.28 -21.99
N PRO A 47 26.65 -18.91 -22.98
CA PRO A 47 26.65 -20.37 -23.11
C PRO A 47 27.11 -21.09 -21.83
N GLY A 48 26.31 -22.06 -21.38
CA GLY A 48 26.60 -22.87 -20.18
C GLY A 48 26.18 -22.24 -18.85
N ALA A 49 25.58 -21.05 -18.84
CA ALA A 49 25.05 -20.45 -17.63
C ALA A 49 23.70 -21.08 -17.24
N LEU A 50 23.52 -21.37 -15.94
CA LEU A 50 22.31 -22.00 -15.41
C LEU A 50 21.59 -21.08 -14.40
N PRO A 51 20.24 -21.04 -14.39
CA PRO A 51 19.46 -20.27 -13.44
C PRO A 51 19.47 -20.89 -12.04
N VAL A 52 19.47 -20.04 -11.00
CA VAL A 52 19.32 -20.46 -9.59
C VAL A 52 18.23 -19.61 -8.93
N PRO A 53 17.11 -20.20 -8.47
CA PRO A 53 15.92 -19.45 -8.08
C PRO A 53 16.13 -18.70 -6.76
N ASN A 54 15.57 -17.49 -6.68
CA ASN A 54 15.65 -16.62 -5.51
C ASN A 54 14.60 -16.99 -4.45
N GLU A 55 15.06 -17.51 -3.31
CA GLU A 55 14.19 -17.91 -2.20
C GLU A 55 13.33 -16.77 -1.64
N VAL A 56 13.87 -15.56 -1.55
CA VAL A 56 13.15 -14.38 -1.02
C VAL A 56 12.03 -13.97 -1.98
N ALA A 57 12.28 -14.03 -3.29
CA ALA A 57 11.24 -13.77 -4.29
C ALA A 57 10.09 -14.76 -4.16
N VAL A 58 10.39 -16.06 -4.04
CA VAL A 58 9.38 -17.12 -3.82
C VAL A 58 8.55 -16.86 -2.57
N LYS A 59 9.20 -16.57 -1.44
CA LYS A 59 8.51 -16.27 -0.17
C LYS A 59 7.56 -15.07 -0.30
N LYS A 60 8.02 -13.99 -0.92
CA LYS A 60 7.21 -12.77 -1.12
C LYS A 60 6.02 -13.00 -2.05
N THR A 61 6.17 -13.82 -3.09
CA THR A 61 5.04 -14.20 -3.96
C THR A 61 4.01 -15.04 -3.22
N VAL A 62 4.45 -16.01 -2.41
CA VAL A 62 3.54 -16.81 -1.56
C VAL A 62 2.77 -15.90 -0.60
N GLN A 63 3.46 -14.96 0.06
CA GLN A 63 2.83 -13.99 0.96
C GLN A 63 1.79 -13.14 0.23
N LEU A 64 2.09 -12.65 -0.98
CA LEU A 64 1.13 -11.91 -1.78
C LEU A 64 -0.07 -12.78 -2.15
N ALA A 65 0.15 -13.99 -2.65
CA ALA A 65 -0.92 -14.90 -3.03
C ALA A 65 -1.87 -15.18 -1.86
N GLN A 66 -1.33 -15.43 -0.65
CA GLN A 66 -2.13 -15.57 0.57
C GLN A 66 -2.92 -14.30 0.91
N ALA A 67 -2.29 -13.13 0.82
CA ALA A 67 -2.94 -11.85 1.10
C ALA A 67 -4.06 -11.52 0.11
N LEU A 68 -3.96 -11.99 -1.14
CA LEU A 68 -4.99 -11.90 -2.17
C LEU A 68 -6.03 -13.03 -2.08
N GLY A 69 -6.04 -13.81 -0.99
CA GLY A 69 -6.99 -14.90 -0.75
C GLY A 69 -6.82 -16.11 -1.68
N CYS A 70 -5.71 -16.20 -2.42
CA CYS A 70 -5.49 -17.29 -3.38
C CYS A 70 -5.27 -18.62 -2.67
N ARG A 71 -5.74 -19.70 -3.31
CA ARG A 71 -5.33 -21.06 -2.95
C ARG A 71 -3.90 -21.28 -3.43
N LEU A 72 -2.98 -21.50 -2.49
CA LEU A 72 -1.60 -21.83 -2.80
C LEU A 72 -1.49 -23.20 -3.47
N ALA A 73 -0.57 -23.29 -4.44
CA ALA A 73 -0.27 -24.54 -5.12
C ALA A 73 0.49 -25.52 -4.19
N GLU A 74 0.23 -26.82 -4.36
CA GLU A 74 1.06 -27.87 -3.73
C GLU A 74 2.28 -28.23 -4.58
N PHE A 75 2.23 -27.87 -5.87
CA PHE A 75 3.26 -28.07 -6.86
C PHE A 75 3.24 -26.85 -7.79
N SER A 76 4.40 -26.22 -7.96
CA SER A 76 4.57 -25.12 -8.89
C SER A 76 5.85 -25.32 -9.69
N GLN A 77 5.85 -24.94 -10.96
CA GLN A 77 6.96 -25.22 -11.87
C GLN A 77 7.23 -24.00 -12.74
N PHE A 78 8.51 -23.66 -12.90
CA PHE A 78 8.94 -22.68 -13.88
C PHE A 78 8.87 -23.28 -15.29
N GLU A 79 8.51 -22.45 -16.26
CA GLU A 79 8.35 -22.79 -17.66
C GLU A 79 9.03 -21.73 -18.52
N ARG A 80 9.47 -22.12 -19.71
CA ARG A 80 10.02 -21.20 -20.69
C ARG A 80 8.90 -20.64 -21.55
N LYS A 81 8.71 -19.32 -21.52
CA LYS A 81 7.87 -18.55 -22.44
C LYS A 81 8.75 -18.10 -23.61
N ASN A 82 8.66 -18.78 -24.76
CA ASN A 82 9.61 -18.62 -25.85
C ASN A 82 9.19 -17.51 -26.82
N TYR A 83 10.00 -16.46 -26.93
CA TYR A 83 9.87 -15.42 -27.95
C TYR A 83 11.20 -14.68 -28.14
N PHE A 84 11.44 -14.19 -29.34
CA PHE A 84 12.66 -13.45 -29.65
C PHE A 84 12.41 -11.95 -29.54
N TYR A 85 13.18 -11.29 -28.68
CA TYR A 85 13.21 -9.84 -28.59
C TYR A 85 14.58 -9.37 -28.08
N PRO A 86 15.13 -8.22 -28.52
CA PRO A 86 16.51 -7.86 -28.20
C PRO A 86 16.81 -7.64 -26.72
N ASP A 87 15.80 -7.30 -25.91
CA ASP A 87 15.94 -7.13 -24.45
C ASP A 87 15.83 -8.46 -23.66
N LEU A 88 15.62 -9.58 -24.35
CA LEU A 88 15.46 -10.91 -23.77
C LEU A 88 16.59 -11.82 -24.26
N PRO A 89 17.73 -11.85 -23.54
CA PRO A 89 18.96 -12.44 -24.06
C PRO A 89 18.88 -13.96 -24.25
N LYS A 90 17.99 -14.64 -23.52
CA LYS A 90 17.81 -16.10 -23.60
C LYS A 90 16.99 -16.57 -24.81
N GLY A 91 16.24 -15.68 -25.46
CA GLY A 91 15.19 -16.05 -26.43
C GLY A 91 13.96 -16.73 -25.80
N PHE A 92 13.90 -16.76 -24.47
CA PHE A 92 12.75 -17.15 -23.67
C PHE A 92 12.80 -16.47 -22.31
N GLN A 93 11.63 -16.19 -21.74
CA GLN A 93 11.47 -15.68 -20.39
C GLN A 93 11.13 -16.86 -19.48
N ILE A 94 11.85 -17.03 -18.37
CA ILE A 94 11.47 -17.99 -17.33
C ILE A 94 10.28 -17.38 -16.57
N SER A 95 9.13 -18.04 -16.66
CA SER A 95 7.85 -17.63 -16.07
C SER A 95 7.15 -18.88 -15.50
N GLN A 96 5.86 -18.79 -15.19
CA GLN A 96 5.03 -19.94 -14.86
C GLN A 96 3.71 -19.77 -15.60
N TYR A 97 3.18 -20.83 -16.19
CA TYR A 97 1.92 -20.81 -16.93
C TYR A 97 0.94 -21.86 -16.41
N ALA A 98 1.29 -23.16 -16.46
CA ALA A 98 0.41 -24.24 -16.05
C ALA A 98 0.25 -24.36 -14.53
N HIS A 99 1.31 -24.03 -13.78
CA HIS A 99 1.39 -24.25 -12.33
C HIS A 99 1.85 -22.98 -11.60
N PRO A 100 1.02 -21.93 -11.53
CA PRO A 100 1.33 -20.69 -10.81
C PRO A 100 1.47 -20.93 -9.30
N VAL A 101 1.94 -19.92 -8.56
CA VAL A 101 2.13 -20.01 -7.09
C VAL A 101 0.81 -20.04 -6.34
N GLY A 102 -0.18 -19.26 -6.81
CA GLY A 102 -1.53 -19.25 -6.24
C GLY A 102 -2.58 -18.95 -7.29
N GLU A 103 -3.79 -19.46 -7.05
CA GLU A 103 -4.92 -19.32 -7.98
C GLU A 103 -6.24 -19.05 -7.25
N MET A 104 -7.19 -18.49 -7.99
CA MET A 104 -8.60 -18.34 -7.59
C MET A 104 -8.77 -17.72 -6.20
N GLY A 105 -8.11 -16.59 -5.99
CA GLY A 105 -8.30 -15.76 -4.79
C GLY A 105 -9.45 -14.78 -4.93
N GLU A 106 -9.87 -14.20 -3.82
CA GLU A 106 -10.88 -13.13 -3.78
C GLU A 106 -10.26 -11.92 -3.08
N PHE A 107 -10.18 -10.80 -3.81
CA PHE A 107 -9.58 -9.57 -3.32
C PHE A 107 -10.41 -8.37 -3.75
N GLU A 108 -10.82 -7.52 -2.79
CA GLU A 108 -11.69 -6.36 -3.03
C GLU A 108 -12.96 -6.69 -3.85
N GLY A 109 -13.51 -7.91 -3.66
CA GLY A 109 -14.71 -8.39 -4.34
C GLY A 109 -14.48 -8.83 -5.80
N ILE A 110 -13.23 -9.02 -6.21
CA ILE A 110 -12.84 -9.46 -7.55
C ILE A 110 -12.02 -10.74 -7.45
N THR A 111 -12.29 -11.68 -8.35
CA THR A 111 -11.54 -12.92 -8.45
C THR A 111 -10.14 -12.67 -9.02
N VAL A 112 -9.12 -12.96 -8.22
CA VAL A 112 -7.72 -13.05 -8.68
C VAL A 112 -7.50 -14.43 -9.25
N ARG A 113 -7.48 -14.53 -10.58
CA ARG A 113 -7.32 -15.80 -11.31
C ARG A 113 -6.03 -16.51 -10.92
N ARG A 114 -4.91 -15.79 -10.89
CA ARG A 114 -3.58 -16.34 -10.64
C ARG A 114 -2.57 -15.30 -10.18
N VAL A 115 -1.58 -15.78 -9.45
CA VAL A 115 -0.36 -15.07 -9.05
C VAL A 115 0.83 -15.96 -9.36
N HIS A 116 1.76 -15.49 -10.20
CA HIS A 116 2.96 -16.25 -10.56
C HIS A 116 4.23 -15.41 -10.60
N LEU A 117 5.36 -16.09 -10.58
CA LEU A 117 6.68 -15.51 -10.71
C LEU A 117 7.19 -15.58 -12.14
N GLU A 118 7.93 -14.55 -12.52
CA GLU A 118 8.76 -14.53 -13.71
C GLU A 118 9.98 -13.65 -13.51
N GLU A 119 10.87 -13.63 -14.49
CA GLU A 119 11.93 -12.63 -14.57
C GLU A 119 11.54 -11.46 -15.47
N ASP A 120 12.05 -10.28 -15.16
CA ASP A 120 11.89 -9.11 -16.01
C ASP A 120 12.87 -9.12 -17.20
N THR A 121 12.49 -8.43 -18.27
CA THR A 121 13.35 -8.23 -19.45
C THR A 121 14.30 -7.04 -19.25
N GLY A 122 15.28 -6.92 -20.14
CA GLY A 122 16.12 -5.73 -20.25
C GLY A 122 15.32 -4.49 -20.66
N LYS A 123 16.01 -3.38 -20.90
CA LYS A 123 15.42 -2.12 -21.37
C LYS A 123 15.88 -1.85 -22.80
N LEU A 124 14.94 -1.49 -23.67
CA LEU A 124 15.24 -0.90 -24.98
C LEU A 124 15.14 0.61 -24.92
N ILE A 125 16.10 1.28 -25.57
CA ILE A 125 16.13 2.72 -25.76
C ILE A 125 16.22 2.96 -27.27
N HIS A 126 15.25 3.66 -27.83
CA HIS A 126 15.21 3.98 -29.25
C HIS A 126 15.72 5.41 -29.46
N GLU A 127 16.87 5.55 -30.11
CA GLU A 127 17.50 6.85 -30.37
C GLU A 127 18.19 6.82 -31.74
N GLY A 128 18.08 7.90 -32.51
CA GLY A 128 18.81 8.05 -33.77
C GLY A 128 18.49 7.01 -34.86
N GLY A 129 17.36 6.31 -34.77
CA GLY A 129 17.01 5.21 -35.68
C GLY A 129 17.62 3.85 -35.30
N GLU A 130 18.34 3.79 -34.19
CA GLU A 130 18.88 2.56 -33.61
C GLU A 130 18.14 2.19 -32.32
N SER A 131 18.35 0.97 -31.85
CA SER A 131 17.84 0.49 -30.56
C SER A 131 19.02 0.03 -29.71
N LEU A 132 19.21 0.69 -28.57
CA LEU A 132 20.22 0.35 -27.58
C LEU A 132 19.62 -0.57 -26.54
N VAL A 133 20.39 -1.56 -26.09
CA VAL A 133 19.94 -2.57 -25.12
C VAL A 133 20.71 -2.43 -23.82
N ASP A 134 19.97 -2.34 -22.71
CA ASP A 134 20.52 -2.39 -21.36
C ASP A 134 19.95 -3.59 -20.58
N PHE A 135 20.81 -4.55 -20.25
CA PHE A 135 20.46 -5.77 -19.51
C PHE A 135 20.55 -5.63 -17.99
N ASN A 136 20.81 -4.43 -17.45
CA ASN A 136 20.81 -4.17 -16.02
C ASN A 136 19.55 -4.70 -15.31
N ARG A 137 18.37 -4.53 -15.92
CA ARG A 137 17.07 -5.02 -15.41
C ARG A 137 16.78 -6.48 -15.72
N SER A 138 17.45 -7.07 -16.71
CA SER A 138 17.18 -8.45 -17.11
C SER A 138 17.43 -9.42 -15.96
N GLY A 139 16.44 -10.26 -15.66
CA GLY A 139 16.50 -11.22 -14.56
C GLY A 139 15.94 -10.73 -13.23
N VAL A 140 15.51 -9.46 -13.10
CA VAL A 140 14.89 -8.94 -11.86
C VAL A 140 13.61 -9.74 -11.56
N PRO A 141 13.32 -10.14 -10.30
CA PRO A 141 12.11 -10.88 -9.98
C PRO A 141 10.85 -10.06 -10.23
N LEU A 142 9.85 -10.69 -10.83
CA LEU A 142 8.59 -10.07 -11.17
C LEU A 142 7.44 -10.98 -10.77
N ILE A 143 6.43 -10.41 -10.14
CA ILE A 143 5.15 -11.11 -9.89
C ILE A 143 4.14 -10.58 -10.88
N GLU A 144 3.46 -11.49 -11.58
CA GLU A 144 2.28 -11.16 -12.37
C GLU A 144 1.03 -11.58 -11.61
N ILE A 145 0.08 -10.64 -11.49
CA ILE A 145 -1.25 -10.85 -10.92
C ILE A 145 -2.27 -10.66 -12.03
N VAL A 146 -3.08 -11.69 -12.28
CA VAL A 146 -4.13 -11.66 -13.30
C VAL A 146 -5.49 -11.80 -12.63
N THR A 147 -6.42 -10.90 -12.95
CA THR A 147 -7.81 -10.97 -12.47
C THR A 147 -8.70 -11.69 -13.48
N GLU A 148 -9.83 -12.22 -13.02
CA GLU A 148 -10.95 -12.49 -13.92
C GLU A 148 -11.52 -11.15 -14.44
N PRO A 149 -12.18 -11.16 -15.61
CA PRO A 149 -12.70 -9.95 -16.24
C PRO A 149 -14.06 -9.53 -15.63
N GLU A 150 -14.07 -9.23 -14.34
CA GLU A 150 -15.29 -8.97 -13.55
C GLU A 150 -15.56 -7.48 -13.33
N PHE A 151 -14.63 -6.60 -13.73
CA PHE A 151 -14.80 -5.17 -13.55
C PHE A 151 -15.75 -4.58 -14.59
N SER A 152 -16.75 -3.84 -14.12
CA SER A 152 -17.70 -3.09 -14.96
C SER A 152 -17.61 -1.56 -14.77
N ASP A 153 -16.70 -1.08 -13.93
CA ASP A 153 -16.54 0.34 -13.61
C ASP A 153 -15.05 0.70 -13.46
N PRO A 154 -14.52 1.64 -14.28
CA PRO A 154 -13.15 2.12 -14.16
C PRO A 154 -12.77 2.67 -12.77
N THR A 155 -13.73 3.22 -12.02
CA THR A 155 -13.47 3.74 -10.67
C THR A 155 -13.19 2.60 -9.67
N VAL A 156 -13.87 1.46 -9.83
CA VAL A 156 -13.63 0.24 -9.05
C VAL A 156 -12.27 -0.36 -9.38
N VAL A 157 -11.86 -0.34 -10.67
CA VAL A 157 -10.51 -0.72 -11.10
C VAL A 157 -9.45 0.11 -10.37
N THR A 158 -9.60 1.44 -10.34
CA THR A 158 -8.68 2.33 -9.62
C THR A 158 -8.62 2.02 -8.12
N LYS A 159 -9.76 1.75 -7.48
CA LYS A 159 -9.82 1.39 -6.06
C LYS A 159 -9.07 0.07 -5.78
N PHE A 160 -9.35 -0.96 -6.58
CA PHE A 160 -8.68 -2.27 -6.50
C PHE A 160 -7.15 -2.12 -6.61
N LEU A 161 -6.68 -1.39 -7.60
CA LEU A 161 -5.24 -1.21 -7.85
C LEU A 161 -4.55 -0.39 -6.76
N LYS A 162 -5.23 0.61 -6.19
CA LYS A 162 -4.72 1.35 -5.04
C LYS A 162 -4.55 0.45 -3.83
N GLU A 163 -5.52 -0.42 -3.54
CA GLU A 163 -5.38 -1.37 -2.43
C GLU A 163 -4.33 -2.45 -2.69
N LEU A 164 -4.25 -2.99 -3.91
CA LEU A 164 -3.19 -3.91 -4.29
C LEU A 164 -1.81 -3.28 -4.07
N ARG A 165 -1.63 -2.02 -4.48
CA ARG A 165 -0.40 -1.26 -4.23
C ARG A 165 -0.12 -1.10 -2.74
N LYS A 166 -1.12 -0.80 -1.91
CA LYS A 166 -0.94 -0.73 -0.45
C LYS A 166 -0.44 -2.05 0.12
N HIS A 167 -1.00 -3.19 -0.31
CA HIS A 167 -0.54 -4.51 0.11
C HIS A 167 0.92 -4.76 -0.30
N LEU A 168 1.27 -4.47 -1.55
CA LEU A 168 2.63 -4.62 -2.07
C LEU A 168 3.66 -3.83 -1.26
N VAL A 169 3.36 -2.58 -0.90
CA VAL A 169 4.27 -1.69 -0.16
C VAL A 169 4.30 -2.05 1.33
N PHE A 170 3.14 -2.21 1.97
CA PHE A 170 3.03 -2.48 3.40
C PHE A 170 3.71 -3.78 3.81
N MET A 171 3.51 -4.83 3.01
CA MET A 171 4.11 -6.15 3.24
C MET A 171 5.57 -6.21 2.75
N ASP A 172 6.13 -5.09 2.29
CA ASP A 172 7.50 -4.95 1.77
C ASP A 172 7.80 -5.88 0.58
N ILE A 173 6.78 -6.22 -0.21
CA ILE A 173 6.91 -7.08 -1.39
C ILE A 173 7.53 -6.29 -2.55
N SER A 174 7.09 -5.05 -2.76
CA SER A 174 7.55 -4.17 -3.84
C SER A 174 7.54 -2.71 -3.39
N THR A 175 8.38 -1.87 -3.98
CA THR A 175 8.23 -0.40 -3.89
C THR A 175 6.99 0.09 -4.62
N ALA A 176 6.49 -0.69 -5.58
CA ALA A 176 5.28 -0.43 -6.36
C ALA A 176 5.18 1.01 -6.90
N ASP A 177 6.32 1.54 -7.32
CA ASP A 177 6.50 2.84 -7.94
C ASP A 177 6.34 2.68 -9.46
N MET A 178 5.28 3.30 -9.99
CA MET A 178 4.94 3.24 -11.41
C MET A 178 5.88 4.10 -12.27
N GLU A 179 6.42 5.20 -11.73
CA GLU A 179 7.34 6.08 -12.46
C GLU A 179 8.67 5.37 -12.70
N LYS A 180 9.14 4.61 -11.72
CA LYS A 180 10.33 3.75 -11.83
C LYS A 180 10.06 2.43 -12.54
N GLY A 181 8.81 2.14 -12.92
CA GLY A 181 8.41 0.92 -13.62
C GLY A 181 8.39 -0.34 -12.76
N SER A 182 8.48 -0.20 -11.43
CA SER A 182 8.39 -1.33 -10.48
C SER A 182 6.95 -1.84 -10.30
N LEU A 183 5.95 -1.07 -10.73
CA LEU A 183 4.57 -1.51 -10.92
C LEU A 183 4.12 -1.17 -12.34
N ARG A 184 3.68 -2.17 -13.10
CA ARG A 184 3.15 -2.02 -14.47
C ARG A 184 1.75 -2.60 -14.54
N LEU A 185 0.93 -2.01 -15.40
CA LEU A 185 -0.49 -2.32 -15.52
C LEU A 185 -0.87 -2.46 -16.98
N GLU A 186 -1.63 -3.50 -17.26
CA GLU A 186 -2.28 -3.71 -18.54
C GLU A 186 -3.75 -4.04 -18.30
N ALA A 187 -4.65 -3.36 -19.01
CA ALA A 187 -6.08 -3.60 -18.87
C ALA A 187 -6.63 -4.17 -20.17
N ASN A 188 -7.33 -5.29 -20.04
CA ASN A 188 -8.08 -5.91 -21.11
C ASN A 188 -9.54 -5.46 -21.02
N ILE A 189 -10.09 -4.91 -22.09
CA ILE A 189 -11.45 -4.37 -22.10
C ILE A 189 -12.22 -4.77 -23.36
N SER A 190 -13.47 -5.12 -23.14
CA SER A 190 -14.48 -5.37 -24.17
C SER A 190 -15.85 -4.89 -23.66
N LEU A 191 -16.83 -4.75 -24.56
CA LEU A 191 -18.20 -4.39 -24.20
C LEU A 191 -19.15 -5.51 -24.60
N ARG A 192 -20.13 -5.80 -23.75
CA ARG A 192 -21.28 -6.67 -24.08
C ARG A 192 -22.60 -5.94 -23.85
N ARG A 193 -23.70 -6.42 -24.43
CA ARG A 193 -25.01 -5.81 -24.15
C ARG A 193 -25.46 -6.17 -22.74
N ILE A 194 -26.15 -5.24 -22.07
CA ILE A 194 -26.69 -5.51 -20.73
C ILE A 194 -27.63 -6.72 -20.78
N GLY A 195 -27.37 -7.70 -19.92
CA GLY A 195 -28.13 -8.96 -19.83
C GLY A 195 -27.53 -10.12 -20.62
N GLU A 196 -26.56 -9.88 -21.51
CA GLU A 196 -25.78 -10.96 -22.12
C GLU A 196 -24.82 -11.59 -21.12
N LYS A 197 -24.56 -12.88 -21.28
CA LYS A 197 -23.61 -13.64 -20.46
C LYS A 197 -22.40 -14.06 -21.29
N GLY A 198 -21.25 -14.21 -20.64
CA GLY A 198 -20.00 -14.59 -21.27
C GLY A 198 -19.15 -13.39 -21.71
N LEU A 199 -18.06 -13.71 -22.41
CA LEU A 199 -17.10 -12.74 -22.93
C LEU A 199 -17.44 -12.36 -24.37
N PRO A 200 -17.29 -11.08 -24.75
CA PRO A 200 -17.32 -10.66 -26.15
C PRO A 200 -16.29 -11.41 -27.02
N PRO A 201 -16.52 -11.53 -28.33
CA PRO A 201 -15.63 -12.22 -29.26
C PRO A 201 -14.35 -11.43 -29.58
N TYR A 202 -14.14 -10.29 -28.93
CA TYR A 202 -13.00 -9.41 -29.15
C TYR A 202 -12.47 -8.91 -27.81
N LYS A 203 -11.21 -8.45 -27.81
CA LYS A 203 -10.55 -7.89 -26.65
C LYS A 203 -9.60 -6.77 -27.08
N VAL A 204 -9.72 -5.59 -26.47
CA VAL A 204 -8.73 -4.53 -26.61
C VAL A 204 -7.85 -4.51 -25.39
N GLU A 205 -6.54 -4.48 -25.59
CA GLU A 205 -5.55 -4.43 -24.53
C GLU A 205 -4.95 -3.02 -24.45
N LEU A 206 -5.09 -2.36 -23.31
CA LEU A 206 -4.50 -1.06 -23.02
C LEU A 206 -3.12 -1.25 -22.38
N LYS A 207 -2.07 -0.80 -23.07
CA LYS A 207 -0.66 -0.85 -22.61
C LYS A 207 -0.06 0.55 -22.43
N ASN A 208 1.10 0.60 -21.78
CA ASN A 208 1.91 1.81 -21.55
C ASN A 208 1.16 2.88 -20.74
N ILE A 209 0.49 2.45 -19.67
CA ILE A 209 -0.24 3.34 -18.76
C ILE A 209 0.55 3.49 -17.46
N ASN A 210 1.03 4.71 -17.21
CA ASN A 210 2.01 4.97 -16.15
C ASN A 210 1.40 5.50 -14.84
N SER A 211 0.07 5.63 -14.74
CA SER A 211 -0.59 5.99 -13.48
C SER A 211 -2.01 5.43 -13.39
N PHE A 212 -2.52 5.24 -12.16
CA PHE A 212 -3.91 4.82 -11.96
C PHE A 212 -4.91 5.82 -12.54
N ALA A 213 -4.64 7.13 -12.40
CA ALA A 213 -5.49 8.18 -12.96
C ALA A 213 -5.53 8.14 -14.49
N PHE A 214 -4.41 7.82 -15.14
CA PHE A 214 -4.36 7.64 -16.59
C PHE A 214 -5.07 6.37 -17.03
N LEU A 215 -5.01 5.29 -16.24
CA LEU A 215 -5.76 4.08 -16.52
C LEU A 215 -7.26 4.31 -16.51
N GLU A 216 -7.77 5.00 -15.48
CA GLU A 216 -9.18 5.32 -15.37
C GLU A 216 -9.68 6.14 -16.57
N LYS A 217 -8.91 7.17 -16.96
CA LYS A 217 -9.20 7.98 -18.14
C LYS A 217 -9.15 7.15 -19.42
N ALA A 218 -8.11 6.32 -19.59
CA ALA A 218 -7.94 5.47 -20.76
C ALA A 218 -9.10 4.48 -20.91
N LEU A 219 -9.52 3.83 -19.82
CA LEU A 219 -10.69 2.96 -19.79
C LEU A 219 -11.96 3.72 -20.18
N GLY A 220 -12.21 4.91 -19.61
CA GLY A 220 -13.38 5.71 -19.95
C GLY A 220 -13.45 6.11 -21.43
N VAL A 221 -12.32 6.52 -22.00
CA VAL A 221 -12.19 6.85 -23.43
C VAL A 221 -12.40 5.61 -24.30
N GLU A 222 -11.81 4.48 -23.89
CA GLU A 222 -11.88 3.22 -24.62
C GLU A 222 -13.31 2.65 -24.64
N ILE A 223 -14.02 2.70 -23.50
CA ILE A 223 -15.45 2.37 -23.39
C ILE A 223 -16.26 3.19 -24.39
N LYS A 224 -16.08 4.51 -24.38
CA LYS A 224 -16.83 5.41 -25.26
C LYS A 224 -16.58 5.08 -26.74
N ARG A 225 -15.31 4.90 -27.14
CA ARG A 225 -14.97 4.53 -28.52
C ARG A 225 -15.59 3.19 -28.93
N GLN A 226 -15.48 2.16 -28.10
CA GLN A 226 -16.08 0.85 -28.41
C GLN A 226 -17.60 0.96 -28.53
N GLN A 227 -18.25 1.72 -27.65
CA GLN A 227 -19.69 1.94 -27.70
C GLN A 227 -20.11 2.64 -29.00
N GLU A 228 -19.41 3.69 -29.42
CA GLU A 228 -19.70 4.40 -30.67
C GLU A 228 -19.56 3.50 -31.91
N LEU A 229 -18.60 2.58 -31.93
CA LEU A 229 -18.45 1.60 -33.02
C LEU A 229 -19.61 0.59 -33.03
N LEU A 230 -19.92 0.01 -31.87
CA LEU A 230 -21.00 -0.97 -31.74
C LEU A 230 -22.39 -0.38 -32.01
N GLU A 231 -22.62 0.88 -31.66
CA GLU A 231 -23.88 1.60 -31.97
C GLU A 231 -24.05 1.87 -33.47
N LYS A 232 -22.95 2.00 -34.22
CA LYS A 232 -22.96 2.09 -35.69
C LYS A 232 -23.07 0.72 -36.39
N GLY A 233 -23.01 -0.38 -35.63
CA GLY A 233 -22.96 -1.73 -36.18
C GLY A 233 -21.59 -2.11 -36.75
N GLU A 234 -20.53 -1.38 -36.36
CA GLU A 234 -19.14 -1.69 -36.73
C GLU A 234 -18.54 -2.72 -35.75
N GLU A 235 -17.59 -3.51 -36.23
CA GLU A 235 -16.84 -4.45 -35.39
C GLU A 235 -15.68 -3.76 -34.67
N VAL A 236 -15.45 -4.14 -33.40
CA VAL A 236 -14.27 -3.70 -32.65
C VAL A 236 -13.13 -4.68 -32.91
N ALA A 237 -12.06 -4.20 -33.53
CA ALA A 237 -10.88 -5.01 -33.80
C ALA A 237 -10.16 -5.43 -32.51
N GLN A 238 -9.61 -6.65 -32.51
CA GLN A 238 -8.69 -7.11 -31.47
C GLN A 238 -7.30 -6.49 -31.68
N GLU A 239 -6.91 -5.59 -30.80
CA GLU A 239 -5.68 -4.82 -30.93
C GLU A 239 -5.14 -4.40 -29.57
N THR A 240 -3.87 -3.99 -29.58
CA THR A 240 -3.22 -3.35 -28.45
C THR A 240 -3.20 -1.84 -28.70
N ARG A 241 -3.68 -1.07 -27.73
CA ARG A 241 -3.76 0.39 -27.80
C ARG A 241 -3.00 1.02 -26.64
N GLY A 242 -2.40 2.18 -26.88
CA GLY A 242 -1.82 3.02 -25.83
C GLY A 242 -2.70 4.24 -25.56
N TYR A 243 -2.53 4.86 -24.39
CA TYR A 243 -3.20 6.11 -24.07
C TYR A 243 -2.31 7.32 -24.36
N ASN A 244 -2.77 8.24 -25.22
CA ASN A 244 -2.10 9.52 -25.47
C ASN A 244 -2.72 10.59 -24.57
N GLU A 245 -2.03 10.96 -23.50
CA GLU A 245 -2.51 11.94 -22.54
C GLU A 245 -2.76 13.32 -23.16
N LYS A 246 -1.88 13.80 -24.02
CA LYS A 246 -1.98 15.14 -24.63
C LYS A 246 -3.24 15.30 -25.49
N GLN A 247 -3.65 14.20 -26.14
CA GLN A 247 -4.83 14.18 -27.00
C GLN A 247 -6.08 13.65 -26.28
N GLY A 248 -5.92 12.99 -25.14
CA GLY A 248 -7.03 12.34 -24.41
C GLY A 248 -7.66 11.19 -25.18
N VAL A 249 -6.89 10.49 -26.02
CA VAL A 249 -7.38 9.40 -26.88
C VAL A 249 -6.57 8.11 -26.71
N THR A 250 -7.20 6.96 -26.97
CA THR A 250 -6.45 5.71 -27.17
C THR A 250 -5.98 5.62 -28.62
N VAL A 251 -4.75 5.17 -28.86
CA VAL A 251 -4.14 5.06 -30.19
C VAL A 251 -3.73 3.61 -30.43
N SER A 252 -4.05 3.08 -31.60
CA SER A 252 -3.61 1.73 -32.01
C SER A 252 -2.09 1.68 -32.08
N GLN A 253 -1.48 0.73 -31.37
CA GLN A 253 -0.03 0.48 -31.44
C GLN A 253 0.27 -0.71 -32.35
N ARG A 254 -0.58 -1.74 -32.26
CA ARG A 254 -0.41 -3.01 -32.95
C ARG A 254 -1.77 -3.67 -33.14
N ARG A 255 -2.05 -4.14 -34.36
CA ARG A 255 -3.10 -5.15 -34.59
C ARG A 255 -2.54 -6.53 -34.24
N LYS A 256 -3.26 -7.31 -33.45
CA LYS A 256 -2.88 -8.71 -33.19
C LYS A 256 -3.26 -9.52 -34.43
N GLU A 257 -2.39 -9.54 -35.43
CA GLU A 257 -2.63 -10.31 -36.66
C GLU A 257 -2.49 -11.82 -36.43
N GLU A 258 -1.69 -12.25 -35.44
CA GLU A 258 -1.58 -13.64 -35.00
C GLU A 258 -1.39 -13.71 -33.47
N ALA A 259 -2.06 -14.66 -32.81
CA ALA A 259 -1.73 -15.03 -31.43
C ALA A 259 -0.41 -15.81 -31.47
N PHE A 260 0.68 -15.21 -30.98
CA PHE A 260 1.98 -15.88 -31.00
C PHE A 260 1.95 -17.13 -30.12
N ASP A 261 2.34 -18.26 -30.71
CA ASP A 261 2.59 -19.49 -29.97
C ASP A 261 3.91 -19.35 -29.21
N TYR A 262 3.80 -19.04 -27.91
CA TYR A 262 4.94 -18.93 -27.00
C TYR A 262 5.59 -20.28 -26.67
N ARG A 263 5.05 -21.41 -27.17
CA ARG A 263 5.61 -22.75 -27.02
C ARG A 263 6.03 -23.04 -25.58
N TYR A 264 5.12 -22.83 -24.63
CA TYR A 264 5.42 -23.06 -23.21
C TYR A 264 5.84 -24.52 -22.98
N PHE A 265 6.92 -24.70 -22.21
CA PHE A 265 7.30 -26.01 -21.69
C PHE A 265 8.07 -25.86 -20.37
N PRO A 266 8.10 -26.90 -19.51
CA PRO A 266 8.84 -26.88 -18.25
C PRO A 266 10.30 -26.45 -18.40
N GLU A 267 10.80 -25.60 -17.51
CA GLU A 267 12.21 -25.22 -17.43
C GLU A 267 13.02 -26.39 -16.86
N PRO A 268 13.78 -27.15 -17.68
CA PRO A 268 14.49 -28.33 -17.21
C PRO A 268 15.67 -28.01 -16.28
N ASP A 269 16.19 -26.78 -16.31
CA ASP A 269 17.34 -26.38 -15.50
C ASP A 269 16.94 -26.05 -14.05
N LEU A 270 15.63 -25.97 -13.75
CA LEU A 270 15.10 -25.67 -12.43
C LEU A 270 14.25 -26.83 -11.90
N PRO A 271 14.49 -27.31 -10.67
CA PRO A 271 13.58 -28.23 -10.03
C PRO A 271 12.23 -27.55 -9.74
N PRO A 272 11.13 -28.31 -9.67
CA PRO A 272 9.84 -27.76 -9.28
C PRO A 272 9.85 -27.26 -7.83
N LEU A 273 9.02 -26.25 -7.55
CA LEU A 273 8.73 -25.76 -6.21
C LEU A 273 7.71 -26.68 -5.55
N THR A 274 8.13 -27.35 -4.49
CA THR A 274 7.29 -28.30 -3.75
C THR A 274 6.43 -27.57 -2.72
N LYS A 275 5.40 -28.26 -2.21
CA LYS A 275 4.57 -27.79 -1.09
C LYS A 275 5.38 -27.32 0.10
N SER A 276 6.50 -27.98 0.44
CA SER A 276 7.33 -27.55 1.56
C SER A 276 7.97 -26.18 1.30
N VAL A 277 8.40 -25.90 0.07
CA VAL A 277 8.93 -24.57 -0.31
C VAL A 277 7.83 -23.52 -0.31
N LEU A 278 6.67 -23.85 -0.89
CA LEU A 278 5.54 -22.92 -1.03
C LEU A 278 4.81 -22.63 0.29
N MET A 279 4.94 -23.49 1.30
CA MET A 279 4.29 -23.35 2.60
C MET A 279 5.27 -23.00 3.74
N ALA A 280 6.56 -22.84 3.45
CA ALA A 280 7.58 -22.52 4.47
C ALA A 280 7.55 -21.06 4.95
N GLY A 281 6.83 -20.17 4.26
CA GLY A 281 6.78 -18.75 4.58
C GLY A 281 5.91 -18.43 5.79
N GLU A 282 6.33 -17.43 6.57
CA GLU A 282 5.50 -16.85 7.61
C GLU A 282 4.42 -15.95 6.99
N LYS A 283 3.20 -16.04 7.52
CA LYS A 283 2.10 -15.14 7.13
C LYS A 283 2.39 -13.74 7.66
N SER A 284 2.50 -12.77 6.76
CA SER A 284 2.59 -11.35 7.11
C SER A 284 1.19 -10.77 7.28
N ALA A 285 1.03 -9.88 8.26
CA ALA A 285 -0.23 -9.16 8.45
C ALA A 285 -0.54 -8.30 7.22
N THR A 286 -1.77 -8.34 6.73
CA THR A 286 -2.22 -7.49 5.62
C THR A 286 -2.61 -6.09 6.12
N PRO A 287 -2.64 -5.07 5.24
CA PRO A 287 -3.28 -3.78 5.54
C PRO A 287 -4.67 -3.94 6.14
N GLN A 288 -5.50 -4.84 5.60
CA GLN A 288 -6.86 -5.06 6.10
C GLN A 288 -6.88 -5.64 7.52
N GLU A 289 -6.07 -6.66 7.80
CA GLU A 289 -5.93 -7.23 9.14
C GLU A 289 -5.41 -6.17 10.15
N LYS A 290 -4.56 -5.25 9.70
CA LYS A 290 -4.09 -4.11 10.52
C LYS A 290 -5.16 -3.06 10.77
N ARG A 291 -5.99 -2.71 9.77
CA ARG A 291 -7.16 -1.82 9.98
C ARG A 291 -8.07 -2.37 11.06
N GLU A 292 -8.42 -3.65 10.95
CA GLU A 292 -9.29 -4.33 11.90
C GLU A 292 -8.67 -4.39 13.29
N SER A 293 -7.38 -4.75 13.37
CA SER A 293 -6.66 -4.80 14.63
C SER A 293 -6.58 -3.42 15.31
N TYR A 294 -6.21 -2.37 14.59
CA TYR A 294 -6.09 -1.01 15.15
C TYR A 294 -7.44 -0.43 15.55
N LEU A 295 -8.49 -0.68 14.76
CA LEU A 295 -9.85 -0.29 15.11
C LEU A 295 -10.31 -1.00 16.40
N ALA A 296 -10.06 -2.31 16.52
CA ALA A 296 -10.36 -3.08 17.73
C ALA A 296 -9.58 -2.59 18.96
N LEU A 297 -8.39 -2.03 18.74
CA LEU A 297 -7.60 -1.35 19.77
C LEU A 297 -8.10 0.05 20.11
N GLY A 298 -9.16 0.55 19.48
CA GLY A 298 -9.73 1.88 19.74
C GLY A 298 -9.00 3.03 19.05
N VAL A 299 -8.16 2.75 18.04
CA VAL A 299 -7.56 3.81 17.23
C VAL A 299 -8.65 4.47 16.36
N PRO A 300 -8.80 5.81 16.39
CA PRO A 300 -9.76 6.51 15.55
C PRO A 300 -9.58 6.20 14.05
N SER A 301 -10.69 5.98 13.35
CA SER A 301 -10.70 5.60 11.92
C SER A 301 -9.91 6.55 11.03
N GLN A 302 -9.96 7.85 11.32
CA GLN A 302 -9.22 8.89 10.59
C GLN A 302 -7.69 8.76 10.64
N TYR A 303 -7.14 8.00 11.59
CA TYR A 303 -5.70 7.78 11.73
C TYR A 303 -5.22 6.48 11.09
N LEU A 304 -6.14 5.57 10.74
CA LEU A 304 -5.79 4.21 10.30
C LEU A 304 -4.99 4.23 9.00
N GLU A 305 -5.45 4.96 7.98
CA GLU A 305 -4.76 4.97 6.68
C GLU A 305 -3.35 5.54 6.80
N VAL A 306 -3.13 6.59 7.61
CA VAL A 306 -1.79 7.16 7.80
C VAL A 306 -0.84 6.15 8.46
N LEU A 307 -1.31 5.44 9.49
CA LEU A 307 -0.52 4.41 10.18
C LEU A 307 -0.26 3.16 9.33
N ILE A 308 -1.03 2.93 8.28
CA ILE A 308 -0.92 1.76 7.41
C ILE A 308 -0.12 2.08 6.15
N GLU A 309 -0.25 3.30 5.62
CA GLU A 309 0.53 3.74 4.46
C GLU A 309 2.02 3.92 4.81
N ASP A 310 2.32 4.29 6.06
CA ASP A 310 3.69 4.40 6.55
C ASP A 310 4.06 3.22 7.45
N ARG A 311 4.93 2.34 6.93
CA ARG A 311 5.41 1.15 7.63
C ARG A 311 6.25 1.49 8.87
N GLU A 312 7.07 2.54 8.82
CA GLU A 312 7.92 2.93 9.95
C GLU A 312 7.07 3.52 11.06
N LEU A 313 6.07 4.33 10.70
CA LEU A 313 5.09 4.86 11.64
C LEU A 313 4.25 3.74 12.27
N SER A 314 3.85 2.74 11.48
CA SER A 314 3.15 1.53 11.98
C SER A 314 4.02 0.76 12.99
N ALA A 315 5.30 0.55 12.67
CA ALA A 315 6.23 -0.14 13.56
C ALA A 315 6.45 0.64 14.86
N LEU A 316 6.52 1.97 14.78
CA LEU A 316 6.64 2.85 15.94
C LEU A 316 5.39 2.80 16.81
N PHE A 317 4.19 2.84 16.21
CA PHE A 317 2.91 2.65 16.91
C PHE A 317 2.89 1.32 17.68
N GLU A 318 3.24 0.21 17.00
CA GLU A 318 3.29 -1.12 17.62
C GLU A 318 4.28 -1.19 18.78
N SER A 319 5.39 -0.47 18.69
CA SER A 319 6.41 -0.44 19.73
C SER A 319 6.02 0.35 20.99
N LEU A 320 5.03 1.25 20.88
CA LEU A 320 4.59 2.19 21.92
C LEU A 320 3.20 1.89 22.49
N ARG A 321 2.37 1.10 21.79
CA ARG A 321 0.97 0.83 22.17
C ARG A 321 0.78 0.17 23.55
N SER A 322 1.82 -0.44 24.11
CA SER A 322 1.79 -1.01 25.47
C SER A 322 2.03 0.03 26.57
N GLU A 323 2.59 1.19 26.21
CA GLU A 323 3.00 2.25 27.13
C GLU A 323 2.06 3.47 27.07
N ILE A 324 1.42 3.70 25.92
CA ILE A 324 0.55 4.85 25.65
C ILE A 324 -0.81 4.32 25.17
N PRO A 325 -1.94 4.85 25.69
CA PRO A 325 -3.26 4.51 25.19
C PRO A 325 -3.34 4.72 23.67
N THR A 326 -3.75 3.67 22.96
CA THR A 326 -3.73 3.55 21.49
C THR A 326 -4.41 4.71 20.77
N ALA A 327 -5.55 5.21 21.27
CA ALA A 327 -6.24 6.36 20.69
C ALA A 327 -5.40 7.65 20.78
N GLU A 328 -4.74 7.87 21.91
CA GLU A 328 -3.85 9.02 22.11
C GLU A 328 -2.55 8.86 21.33
N LEU A 329 -1.99 7.64 21.29
CA LEU A 329 -0.81 7.32 20.51
C LEU A 329 -1.04 7.59 19.02
N GLY A 330 -2.18 7.15 18.46
CA GLY A 330 -2.54 7.45 17.08
C GLY A 330 -2.56 8.95 16.81
N ASN A 331 -3.14 9.74 17.71
CA ASN A 331 -3.14 11.20 17.60
C ASN A 331 -1.72 11.81 17.70
N ILE A 332 -0.88 11.31 18.60
CA ILE A 332 0.50 11.79 18.77
C ILE A 332 1.32 11.57 17.50
N LEU A 333 1.23 10.36 16.93
CA LEU A 333 2.00 9.98 15.75
C LEU A 333 1.46 10.66 14.49
N VAL A 334 0.15 10.57 14.23
CA VAL A 334 -0.43 11.07 12.97
C VAL A 334 -0.49 12.60 12.91
N ASN A 335 -0.73 13.28 14.03
CA ASN A 335 -0.77 14.76 14.06
C ASN A 335 0.53 15.37 14.62
N GLU A 336 1.61 14.59 14.66
CA GLU A 336 2.97 15.04 15.03
C GLU A 336 2.98 15.90 16.31
N ARG A 337 2.24 15.50 17.35
CA ARG A 337 2.00 16.38 18.52
C ARG A 337 3.26 16.79 19.27
N PHE A 338 4.35 16.06 19.09
CA PHE A 338 5.65 16.31 19.67
C PHE A 338 6.72 16.72 18.65
N GLY A 339 6.34 16.85 17.38
CA GLY A 339 7.24 16.91 16.22
C GLY A 339 7.18 15.62 15.41
N ASP A 340 8.05 15.51 14.40
CA ASP A 340 8.14 14.34 13.52
C ASP A 340 8.43 13.06 14.33
N PRO A 341 7.51 12.09 14.36
CA PRO A 341 7.65 10.89 15.16
C PRO A 341 8.81 9.99 14.70
N LEU A 342 9.13 9.97 13.41
CA LEU A 342 10.19 9.13 12.86
C LEU A 342 11.57 9.68 13.22
N GLU A 343 11.74 11.01 13.26
CA GLU A 343 12.97 11.65 13.74
C GLU A 343 13.15 11.51 15.26
N LEU A 344 12.07 11.66 16.03
CA LEU A 344 12.12 11.58 17.50
C LEU A 344 12.41 10.16 17.98
N GLY A 345 11.79 9.17 17.33
CA GLY A 345 11.83 7.78 17.73
C GLY A 345 11.13 7.48 19.08
N LYS A 346 11.12 6.19 19.42
CA LYS A 346 10.37 5.65 20.57
C LYS A 346 10.70 6.33 21.91
N GLU A 347 11.99 6.42 22.24
CA GLU A 347 12.44 6.86 23.57
C GLU A 347 12.05 8.32 23.85
N LYS A 348 12.24 9.18 22.85
CA LYS A 348 11.96 10.61 22.98
C LYS A 348 10.46 10.86 23.09
N ILE A 349 9.65 10.21 22.26
CA ILE A 349 8.18 10.29 22.33
C ILE A 349 7.68 9.87 23.72
N LEU A 350 8.18 8.74 24.24
CA LEU A 350 7.78 8.25 25.55
C LEU A 350 8.20 9.20 26.68
N SER A 351 9.40 9.79 26.59
CA SER A 351 9.86 10.81 27.54
C SER A 351 8.96 12.05 27.53
N LEU A 352 8.59 12.55 26.34
CA LEU A 352 7.74 13.74 26.20
C LEU A 352 6.32 13.47 26.69
N TYR A 353 5.78 12.30 26.36
CA TYR A 353 4.48 11.83 26.86
C TYR A 353 4.45 11.79 28.39
N ARG A 354 5.42 11.13 29.03
CA ARG A 354 5.51 11.02 30.49
C ARG A 354 5.71 12.38 31.16
N ALA A 355 6.50 13.28 30.57
CA ALA A 355 6.69 14.63 31.10
C ALA A 355 5.38 15.43 31.13
N LYS A 356 4.58 15.35 30.04
CA LYS A 356 3.28 16.00 29.95
C LYS A 356 2.26 15.40 30.93
N HIS A 357 2.15 14.08 31.00
CA HIS A 357 1.25 13.39 31.93
C HIS A 357 1.64 13.58 33.40
N LYS A 358 2.93 13.72 33.71
CA LYS A 358 3.37 14.07 35.07
C LYS A 358 2.90 15.47 35.48
N ILE A 359 2.84 16.41 34.54
CA ILE A 359 2.28 17.76 34.78
C ILE A 359 0.76 17.69 35.00
N GLU A 360 0.04 16.82 34.28
CA GLU A 360 -1.40 16.63 34.42
C GLU A 360 -1.81 15.86 35.70
N VAL A 361 -1.05 14.86 36.16
CA VAL A 361 -1.37 14.11 37.40
C VAL A 361 -1.12 14.93 38.67
N LEU A 362 -0.19 15.90 38.62
CA LEU A 362 0.05 16.84 39.72
C LEU A 362 -1.12 17.85 39.91
N SER A 363 -2.10 17.94 38.98
CA SER A 363 -3.19 18.93 39.09
C SER A 363 -4.44 18.45 39.85
N GLY A 364 -4.58 17.17 40.20
CA GLY A 364 -5.79 16.64 40.86
C GLY A 364 -5.73 16.56 42.39
N LYS A 365 -4.70 15.91 42.95
CA LYS A 365 -4.59 15.67 44.41
C LYS A 365 -3.89 16.80 45.15
N ASP A 366 -2.83 17.37 44.57
CA ASP A 366 -2.12 18.48 45.18
C ASP A 366 -2.98 19.74 45.20
N LEU A 367 -3.77 19.99 44.13
CA LEU A 367 -4.67 21.15 44.04
C LEU A 367 -5.75 21.19 45.13
N ALA A 368 -6.36 20.05 45.45
CA ALA A 368 -7.33 19.97 46.56
C ALA A 368 -6.66 20.28 47.90
N SER A 369 -5.48 19.71 48.16
CA SER A 369 -4.74 19.93 49.40
C SER A 369 -4.23 21.38 49.54
N SER A 370 -3.73 21.97 48.45
CA SER A 370 -3.34 23.38 48.39
C SER A 370 -4.55 24.28 48.57
N THR A 371 -5.70 23.92 48.00
CA THR A 371 -6.93 24.70 48.17
C THR A 371 -7.41 24.66 49.62
N GLU A 372 -7.41 23.50 50.27
CA GLU A 372 -7.76 23.41 51.69
C GLU A 372 -6.81 24.21 52.58
N LYS A 373 -5.51 24.14 52.31
CA LYS A 373 -4.49 24.92 53.02
C LYS A 373 -4.71 26.43 52.84
N ILE A 374 -4.91 26.90 51.61
CA ILE A 374 -5.18 28.32 51.34
C ILE A 374 -6.45 28.79 52.07
N LEU A 375 -7.51 27.98 52.11
CA LEU A 375 -8.73 28.32 52.83
C LEU A 375 -8.54 28.34 54.36
N LEU A 376 -7.69 27.45 54.92
CA LEU A 376 -7.35 27.43 56.34
C LEU A 376 -6.46 28.60 56.76
N ASP A 377 -5.51 28.99 55.91
CA ASP A 377 -4.57 30.08 56.19
C ASP A 377 -5.21 31.46 56.01
N ASN A 378 -6.35 31.56 55.32
CA ASN A 378 -7.02 32.81 54.96
C ASN A 378 -8.49 32.86 55.41
N GLN A 379 -8.78 32.44 56.64
CA GLN A 379 -10.16 32.34 57.17
C GLN A 379 -10.95 33.65 57.09
N THR A 380 -10.29 34.80 57.29
CA THR A 380 -10.93 36.12 57.20
C THR A 380 -11.45 36.39 55.78
N ALA A 381 -10.68 36.03 54.75
CA ALA A 381 -11.09 36.19 53.36
C ALA A 381 -12.22 35.22 52.98
N VAL A 382 -12.23 34.02 53.56
CA VAL A 382 -13.35 33.07 53.41
C VAL A 382 -14.62 33.64 54.04
N ALA A 383 -14.55 34.19 55.26
CA ALA A 383 -15.69 34.81 55.93
C ALA A 383 -16.23 36.04 55.18
N ASP A 384 -15.33 36.89 54.66
CA ASP A 384 -15.69 38.04 53.83
C ASP A 384 -16.42 37.64 52.55
N TYR A 385 -15.98 36.56 51.89
CA TYR A 385 -16.66 36.03 50.71
C TYR A 385 -18.05 35.49 51.06
N VAL A 386 -18.18 34.75 52.17
CA VAL A 386 -19.48 34.23 52.66
C VAL A 386 -20.46 35.36 53.01
N GLN A 387 -19.95 36.52 53.46
CA GLN A 387 -20.75 37.73 53.69
C GLN A 387 -21.09 38.52 52.42
N GLY A 388 -20.72 38.02 51.23
CA GLY A 388 -21.06 38.60 49.93
C GLY A 388 -20.01 39.53 49.32
N LYS A 389 -18.79 39.61 49.88
CA LYS A 389 -17.70 40.40 49.30
C LYS A 389 -16.94 39.60 48.23
N GLU A 390 -17.38 39.69 46.98
CA GLU A 390 -16.80 38.97 45.81
C GLU A 390 -15.29 39.20 45.62
N ASN A 391 -14.76 40.36 46.01
CA ASN A 391 -13.33 40.67 45.89
C ASN A 391 -12.44 39.73 46.73
N ALA A 392 -12.97 39.15 47.81
CA ALA A 392 -12.24 38.19 48.64
C ALA A 392 -11.97 36.87 47.89
N LEU A 393 -12.84 36.46 46.97
CA LEU A 393 -12.63 35.29 46.13
C LEU A 393 -11.48 35.50 45.13
N GLN A 394 -11.34 36.71 44.60
CA GLN A 394 -10.24 37.06 43.69
C GLN A 394 -8.89 37.06 44.43
N PHE A 395 -8.87 37.48 45.69
CA PHE A 395 -7.68 37.37 46.55
C PHE A 395 -7.30 35.91 46.78
N LEU A 396 -8.25 35.04 47.14
CA LEU A 396 -8.02 33.60 47.33
C LEU A 396 -7.55 32.92 46.04
N LEU A 397 -8.11 33.30 44.89
CA LEU A 397 -7.63 32.86 43.58
C LEU A 397 -6.17 33.26 43.37
N GLY A 398 -5.80 34.51 43.67
CA GLY A 398 -4.42 34.98 43.56
C GLY A 398 -3.43 34.19 44.42
N GLN A 399 -3.82 33.83 45.64
CA GLN A 399 -3.00 32.99 46.53
C GLN A 399 -2.86 31.56 46.00
N LEU A 400 -3.96 30.97 45.52
CA LEU A 400 -3.93 29.62 44.95
C LEU A 400 -3.07 29.57 43.68
N MET A 401 -3.20 30.56 42.79
CA MET A 401 -2.39 30.66 41.57
C MET A 401 -0.89 30.80 41.88
N LYS A 402 -0.54 31.52 42.95
CA LYS A 402 0.83 31.68 43.42
C LYS A 402 1.41 30.37 43.98
N GLU A 403 0.65 29.66 44.81
CA GLU A 403 1.05 28.36 45.39
C GLU A 403 1.23 27.30 44.28
N THR A 404 0.36 27.29 43.27
CA THR A 404 0.45 26.33 42.15
C THR A 404 1.44 26.74 41.06
N GLY A 405 2.10 27.91 41.19
CA GLY A 405 3.02 28.44 40.18
C GLY A 405 2.36 28.65 38.80
N GLY A 406 1.08 29.00 38.77
CA GLY A 406 0.31 29.22 37.53
C GLY A 406 0.00 27.96 36.70
N LYS A 407 0.23 26.76 37.24
CA LYS A 407 0.03 25.47 36.52
C LYS A 407 -1.43 25.05 36.37
N VAL A 408 -2.37 25.78 36.96
CA VAL A 408 -3.82 25.49 36.92
C VAL A 408 -4.54 26.61 36.19
N ALA A 409 -5.52 26.27 35.35
CA ALA A 409 -6.31 27.26 34.65
C ALA A 409 -7.13 28.10 35.65
N PRO A 410 -7.16 29.45 35.55
CA PRO A 410 -7.84 30.31 36.53
C PRO A 410 -9.32 29.96 36.75
N LYS A 411 -10.01 29.53 35.69
CA LYS A 411 -11.43 29.13 35.75
C LYS A 411 -11.64 27.88 36.60
N GLU A 412 -10.77 26.89 36.46
CA GLU A 412 -10.81 25.64 37.21
C GLU A 412 -10.49 25.86 38.69
N ALA A 413 -9.47 26.67 38.97
CA ALA A 413 -9.11 27.09 40.33
C ALA A 413 -10.25 27.84 41.05
N LEU A 414 -10.95 28.72 40.32
CA LEU A 414 -12.09 29.48 40.84
C LEU A 414 -13.28 28.57 41.19
N ASP A 415 -13.64 27.64 40.31
CA ASP A 415 -14.75 26.71 40.54
C ASP A 415 -14.47 25.78 41.74
N LEU A 416 -13.21 25.39 41.93
CA LEU A 416 -12.78 24.54 43.03
C LEU A 416 -12.82 25.29 44.38
N LEU A 417 -12.36 26.54 44.42
CA LEU A 417 -12.50 27.41 45.61
C LEU A 417 -13.96 27.60 46.02
N LYS A 418 -14.86 27.88 45.06
CA LYS A 418 -16.29 28.06 45.33
C LYS A 418 -16.92 26.80 45.93
N LYS A 419 -16.65 25.63 45.34
CA LYS A 419 -17.14 24.34 45.83
C LYS A 419 -16.63 24.05 47.25
N ALA A 420 -15.33 24.27 47.49
CA ALA A 420 -14.72 24.01 48.79
C ALA A 420 -15.24 24.95 49.90
N ILE A 421 -15.48 26.23 49.59
CA ILE A 421 -16.07 27.17 50.55
C ILE A 421 -17.54 26.80 50.84
N HIS A 422 -18.31 26.46 49.80
CA HIS A 422 -19.72 26.08 49.97
C HIS A 422 -19.89 24.80 50.80
N ALA A 423 -19.00 23.82 50.62
CA ALA A 423 -19.00 22.60 51.43
C ALA A 423 -18.72 22.87 52.92
N ARG A 424 -17.95 23.92 53.25
CA ARG A 424 -17.61 24.31 54.64
C ARG A 424 -18.69 25.13 55.34
N THR A 425 -19.59 25.77 54.60
CA THR A 425 -20.72 26.52 55.16
C THR A 425 -22.02 25.72 55.23
N SER A 426 -22.06 24.56 54.57
CA SER A 426 -23.19 23.62 54.55
C SER A 426 -23.06 22.48 55.56
N ALA A 427 -21.95 22.43 56.30
CA ALA A 427 -21.65 21.50 57.39
C ALA A 427 -21.56 22.29 58.69
#